data_AF-A0A2T1D0V6-F1
#
_entry.id   AF-A0A2T1D0V6-F1
#
_cell.length_a   1.000
_cell.length_b   1.000
_cell.length_c   1.000
_cell.angle_alpha   90.00
_cell.angle_beta   90.00
_cell.angle_gamma   90.00
#
_symmetry.space_group_name_H-M   'P 1'
#
loop_
_entity.id
_entity.type
_entity.pdbx_description
1 polymer ?
#
loop_
_entity_poly.entity_id
_entity_poly.type
_entity_poly.pdbx_seq_one_letter_code
_entity_poly.pdbx_strand_id
1 'polypeptide(L)'
;MGTKDLLKEYNLSRQCDNLYPKILIPLRIQEALLAEQSLGRAKTADRFGELSGWAVALGAISLATPVGWLGLIGAGAAIFYDSTEGYQERKSTVEEENKRARQILSDPELLRKYMQSQLKSTLQTTRSSLTKSDARSGKYDDVLLNAVRAIPGCLVKKGEGLNLSYTFTPDVILHIPSLNLWIDIEVDEPWFLSDSGQKEPIHYIGKDDYRDQQFYDARWIVIRFAEEQIAKQPASCAKEVAKLLSLFNVDASQLFQTTPDLKPVERWNYETALEMHRY
;
A
#
# COMPACT_ATOMS: atom_id res chain seq x y z
N MET A 1 13.25 2.58 13.48
CA MET A 1 12.00 1.80 13.54
C MET A 1 12.03 0.79 12.41
N GLY A 2 11.70 -0.49 12.64
CA GLY A 2 11.78 -1.50 11.57
C GLY A 2 10.54 -1.49 10.67
N THR A 3 10.63 -1.99 9.44
CA THR A 3 9.49 -2.10 8.51
C THR A 3 8.31 -2.89 9.09
N LYS A 4 8.48 -3.71 10.15
CA LYS A 4 7.38 -4.46 10.80
C LYS A 4 6.67 -3.58 11.82
N ASP A 5 7.43 -2.69 12.46
CA ASP A 5 6.88 -1.70 13.37
C ASP A 5 6.14 -0.64 12.56
N LEU A 6 6.69 -0.20 11.42
CA LEU A 6 5.99 0.64 10.43
C LEU A 6 4.78 -0.09 9.85
N LEU A 7 4.92 -1.32 9.36
CA LEU A 7 3.77 -2.10 8.90
C LEU A 7 2.85 -2.47 10.04
N LYS A 8 3.20 -2.37 11.32
CA LYS A 8 2.29 -2.61 12.47
C LYS A 8 1.54 -1.33 12.83
N GLU A 9 2.25 -0.20 12.79
CA GLU A 9 1.72 1.15 12.82
C GLU A 9 0.73 1.35 11.66
N TYR A 10 1.04 0.81 10.49
CA TYR A 10 0.20 0.82 9.29
C TYR A 10 -0.69 -0.45 9.13
N ASN A 11 -0.49 -1.56 9.88
CA ASN A 11 -1.29 -2.81 9.77
C ASN A 11 -2.64 -2.63 10.49
N LEU A 12 -3.66 -2.38 9.69
CA LEU A 12 -4.76 -3.31 9.36
C LEU A 12 -5.61 -4.03 10.41
N SER A 13 -5.23 -4.16 11.68
CA SER A 13 -6.26 -4.31 12.72
C SER A 13 -6.91 -2.95 13.05
N ARG A 14 -6.42 -1.89 12.39
CA ARG A 14 -6.70 -0.47 12.61
C ARG A 14 -7.04 0.28 11.32
N GLN A 15 -7.54 -0.40 10.28
CA GLN A 15 -8.40 0.28 9.29
C GLN A 15 -9.67 0.88 9.95
N CYS A 16 -9.90 0.56 11.22
CA CYS A 16 -10.90 1.13 12.12
C CYS A 16 -10.38 2.26 13.03
N ASP A 17 -9.13 2.74 12.90
CA ASP A 17 -8.71 3.90 13.67
C ASP A 17 -9.43 5.13 13.12
N ASN A 18 -10.23 5.78 13.96
CA ASN A 18 -10.85 7.06 13.69
C ASN A 18 -9.80 8.18 13.75
N LEU A 19 -8.62 8.00 13.15
CA LEU A 19 -7.52 8.96 13.19
C LEU A 19 -7.00 9.27 11.78
N TYR A 20 -6.57 10.50 11.59
CA TYR A 20 -5.70 10.94 10.52
C TYR A 20 -4.24 10.97 10.99
N PRO A 21 -3.25 10.68 10.12
CA PRO A 21 -3.46 10.30 8.73
C PRO A 21 -4.04 8.89 8.58
N LYS A 22 -5.00 8.74 7.67
CA LYS A 22 -5.53 7.43 7.26
C LYS A 22 -4.66 6.89 6.15
N ILE A 23 -4.08 5.71 6.31
CA ILE A 23 -3.22 5.09 5.31
C ILE A 23 -3.79 3.74 4.89
N LEU A 24 -3.93 3.53 3.58
CA LEU A 24 -4.38 2.28 2.97
C LEU A 24 -3.31 1.75 2.02
N ILE A 25 -2.71 0.62 2.36
CA ILE A 25 -1.77 -0.09 1.51
C ILE A 25 -2.51 -1.28 0.89
N PRO A 26 -2.48 -1.50 -0.45
CA PRO A 26 -3.06 -2.69 -1.08
C PRO A 26 -2.52 -4.01 -0.51
N LEU A 27 -3.38 -5.01 -0.29
CA LEU A 27 -3.02 -6.29 0.36
C LEU A 27 -1.84 -6.97 -0.33
N ARG A 28 -1.83 -7.02 -1.67
CA ARG A 28 -0.73 -7.61 -2.44
C ARG A 28 0.61 -6.91 -2.20
N ILE A 29 0.60 -5.60 -1.98
CA ILE A 29 1.82 -4.85 -1.66
C ILE A 29 2.29 -5.20 -0.25
N GLN A 30 1.37 -5.27 0.72
CA GLN A 30 1.71 -5.65 2.09
C GLN A 30 2.25 -7.09 2.18
N GLU A 31 1.64 -8.04 1.46
CA GLU A 31 2.12 -9.43 1.36
C GLU A 31 3.57 -9.47 0.87
N ALA A 32 3.88 -8.68 -0.16
CA ALA A 32 5.25 -8.58 -0.70
C ALA A 32 6.22 -7.94 0.31
N LEU A 33 5.81 -6.89 1.03
CA LEU A 33 6.63 -6.23 2.06
C LEU A 33 6.86 -7.11 3.30
N LEU A 34 5.84 -7.83 3.78
CA LEU A 34 5.93 -8.72 4.95
C LEU A 34 6.81 -9.94 4.67
N ALA A 35 6.74 -10.47 3.44
CA ALA A 35 7.65 -11.50 2.98
C ALA A 35 9.10 -11.04 3.15
N GLU A 36 9.43 -9.80 2.75
CA GLU A 36 10.79 -9.22 2.83
C GLU A 36 11.40 -9.25 4.23
N GLN A 37 10.56 -9.15 5.26
CA GLN A 37 11.00 -8.92 6.63
C GLN A 37 11.11 -10.14 7.54
N SER A 38 10.27 -11.16 7.35
CA SER A 38 10.26 -12.35 8.21
C SER A 38 11.64 -13.03 8.30
N LEU A 39 12.52 -12.73 7.35
CA LEU A 39 13.88 -13.25 7.24
C LEU A 39 14.99 -12.36 7.81
N GLY A 40 14.74 -11.07 8.03
CA GLY A 40 15.68 -10.22 8.78
C GLY A 40 15.94 -10.77 10.19
N ARG A 41 14.97 -11.50 10.76
CA ARG A 41 15.07 -12.17 12.07
C ARG A 41 15.64 -13.59 12.02
N ALA A 42 15.54 -14.29 10.89
CA ALA A 42 16.19 -15.60 10.71
C ALA A 42 17.72 -15.49 10.76
N LYS A 43 18.28 -14.30 10.50
CA LYS A 43 19.70 -13.98 10.74
C LYS A 43 20.13 -13.97 12.22
N THR A 44 19.18 -13.97 13.16
CA THR A 44 19.45 -13.91 14.61
C THR A 44 19.02 -15.17 15.38
N ALA A 45 18.38 -16.13 14.72
CA ALA A 45 17.91 -17.35 15.37
C ALA A 45 18.58 -18.58 14.72
N ASP A 46 19.70 -18.99 15.29
CA ASP A 46 20.18 -20.37 15.21
C ASP A 46 19.15 -21.27 15.89
N ARG A 47 18.08 -21.67 15.19
CA ARG A 47 17.20 -22.78 15.57
C ARG A 47 16.26 -23.15 14.42
N PHE A 48 16.70 -24.12 13.63
CA PHE A 48 15.96 -24.79 12.55
C PHE A 48 14.83 -25.72 13.05
N GLY A 49 14.14 -25.37 14.15
CA GLY A 49 13.16 -26.25 14.81
C GLY A 49 11.69 -25.96 14.54
N GLU A 50 11.32 -24.76 14.05
CA GLU A 50 9.93 -24.30 14.03
C GLU A 50 9.46 -23.81 12.63
N LEU A 51 9.87 -24.50 11.57
CA LEU A 51 9.55 -24.14 10.18
C LEU A 51 8.16 -24.61 9.68
N SER A 52 7.38 -25.34 10.50
CA SER A 52 6.03 -25.78 10.10
C SER A 52 4.99 -24.66 10.13
N GLY A 53 5.14 -23.65 11.00
CA GLY A 53 4.21 -22.52 11.09
C GLY A 53 4.40 -21.46 10.00
N TRP A 54 5.64 -21.28 9.51
CA TRP A 54 5.97 -20.25 8.52
C TRP A 54 5.66 -20.67 7.07
N ALA A 55 5.57 -21.97 6.79
CA ALA A 55 5.18 -22.48 5.48
C ALA A 55 3.77 -22.03 5.06
N VAL A 56 2.88 -21.78 6.02
CA VAL A 56 1.52 -21.24 5.77
C VAL A 56 1.57 -19.75 5.39
N ALA A 57 2.43 -18.96 6.05
CA ALA A 57 2.64 -17.55 5.69
C ALA A 57 3.40 -17.38 4.35
N LEU A 58 4.21 -18.38 3.99
CA LEU A 58 4.88 -18.51 2.68
C LEU A 58 3.96 -19.08 1.58
N GLY A 59 2.64 -19.17 1.81
CA GLY A 59 1.64 -19.58 0.80
C GLY A 59 1.69 -18.79 -0.52
N ALA A 60 2.43 -17.68 -0.57
CA ALA A 60 2.75 -16.94 -1.80
C ALA A 60 3.75 -17.64 -2.75
N ILE A 61 4.47 -18.68 -2.30
CA ILE A 61 5.32 -19.49 -3.20
C ILE A 61 4.46 -20.57 -3.92
N SER A 62 3.24 -20.86 -3.45
CA SER A 62 2.48 -22.04 -3.89
C SER A 62 1.19 -21.77 -4.68
N LEU A 63 0.87 -20.53 -5.05
CA LEU A 63 -0.41 -20.21 -5.72
C LEU A 63 -0.28 -19.66 -7.15
N ALA A 64 0.94 -19.51 -7.68
CA ALA A 64 1.16 -19.06 -9.07
C ALA A 64 1.34 -20.20 -10.09
N THR A 65 1.28 -21.46 -9.64
CA THR A 65 1.21 -22.62 -10.53
C THR A 65 -0.20 -23.22 -10.49
N PRO A 66 -0.66 -23.94 -11.53
CA PRO A 66 -1.99 -24.57 -11.59
C PRO A 66 -2.33 -25.48 -10.39
N VAL A 67 -1.35 -25.79 -9.54
CA VAL A 67 -1.45 -26.69 -8.39
C VAL A 67 -2.07 -26.01 -7.16
N GLY A 68 -2.04 -24.68 -7.05
CA GLY A 68 -2.66 -23.97 -5.94
C GLY A 68 -4.19 -24.18 -5.83
N TRP A 69 -4.84 -24.41 -6.98
CA TRP A 69 -6.28 -24.69 -7.08
C TRP A 69 -6.63 -26.17 -6.95
N LEU A 70 -5.70 -27.09 -7.24
CA LEU A 70 -5.94 -28.53 -7.10
C LEU A 70 -5.87 -29.02 -5.65
N GLY A 71 -5.18 -28.29 -4.77
CA GLY A 71 -5.05 -28.65 -3.35
C GLY A 71 -6.33 -28.54 -2.50
N LEU A 72 -7.35 -27.79 -2.95
CA LEU A 72 -8.57 -27.57 -2.17
C LEU A 72 -9.88 -28.00 -2.85
N ILE A 73 -9.92 -28.22 -4.17
CA ILE A 73 -11.13 -28.69 -4.88
C ILE A 73 -10.85 -29.93 -5.78
N GLY A 74 -9.59 -30.33 -5.94
CA GLY A 74 -9.17 -31.26 -6.98
C GLY A 74 -9.19 -32.77 -6.68
N ALA A 75 -9.69 -33.23 -5.53
CA ALA A 75 -9.77 -34.68 -5.27
C ALA A 75 -10.91 -35.37 -6.06
N GLY A 76 -11.89 -34.60 -6.58
CA GLY A 76 -13.07 -35.15 -7.25
C GLY A 76 -13.04 -35.15 -8.79
N ALA A 77 -12.17 -34.37 -9.44
CA ALA A 77 -12.24 -34.15 -10.90
C ALA A 77 -11.06 -34.73 -11.70
N ALA A 78 -9.95 -35.10 -11.07
CA ALA A 78 -8.76 -35.66 -11.74
C ALA A 78 -8.79 -37.19 -11.91
N ILE A 79 -9.98 -37.80 -11.94
CA ILE A 79 -10.15 -39.23 -12.22
C ILE A 79 -10.23 -39.50 -13.74
N PHE A 80 -10.29 -38.48 -14.59
CA PHE A 80 -10.32 -38.67 -16.04
C PHE A 80 -8.99 -38.35 -16.72
N TYR A 81 -8.23 -39.43 -16.95
CA TYR A 81 -7.19 -39.60 -17.98
C TYR A 81 -5.96 -38.68 -17.93
N ASP A 82 -5.16 -38.86 -16.88
CA ASP A 82 -3.72 -38.62 -16.84
C ASP A 82 -2.89 -39.69 -17.59
N SER A 83 -2.29 -39.43 -18.77
CA SER A 83 -1.28 -40.37 -19.30
C SER A 83 -0.13 -40.52 -18.28
N THR A 84 0.42 -41.73 -18.10
CA THR A 84 1.51 -41.94 -17.13
C THR A 84 2.71 -41.04 -17.37
N GLU A 85 2.99 -40.67 -18.63
CA GLU A 85 4.04 -39.71 -18.99
C GLU A 85 3.74 -38.30 -18.48
N GLY A 86 2.51 -37.80 -18.70
CA GLY A 86 2.09 -36.48 -18.21
C GLY A 86 2.11 -36.39 -16.67
N TYR A 87 1.81 -37.48 -15.97
CA TYR A 87 1.95 -37.55 -14.51
C TYR A 87 3.42 -37.48 -14.06
N GLN A 88 4.32 -38.25 -14.69
CA GLN A 88 5.74 -38.25 -14.32
C GLN A 88 6.42 -36.90 -14.61
N GLU A 89 6.08 -36.27 -15.73
CA GLU A 89 6.60 -34.95 -16.11
C GLU A 89 6.15 -33.85 -15.14
N ARG A 90 4.89 -33.88 -14.68
CA ARG A 90 4.43 -32.95 -13.64
C ARG A 90 5.08 -33.22 -12.29
N LYS A 91 5.30 -34.49 -11.94
CA LYS A 91 5.98 -34.86 -10.70
C LYS A 91 7.44 -34.37 -10.68
N SER A 92 8.19 -34.55 -11.77
CA SER A 92 9.57 -34.07 -11.87
C SER A 92 9.66 -32.55 -11.82
N THR A 93 8.76 -31.85 -12.52
CA THR A 93 8.64 -30.39 -12.49
C THR A 93 8.41 -29.88 -11.06
N VAL A 94 7.47 -30.50 -10.34
CA VAL A 94 7.16 -30.14 -8.93
C VAL A 94 8.34 -30.42 -8.01
N GLU A 95 9.07 -31.52 -8.20
CA GLU A 95 10.27 -31.81 -7.41
C GLU A 95 11.39 -30.78 -7.64
N GLU A 96 11.58 -30.35 -8.89
CA GLU A 96 12.57 -29.33 -9.24
C GLU A 96 12.18 -27.94 -8.68
N GLU A 97 10.91 -27.54 -8.79
CA GLU A 97 10.38 -26.32 -8.19
C GLU A 97 10.55 -26.32 -6.66
N ASN A 98 10.24 -27.44 -6.00
CA ASN A 98 10.43 -27.58 -4.55
C ASN A 98 11.90 -27.50 -4.15
N LYS A 99 12.80 -28.09 -4.93
CA LYS A 99 14.26 -27.99 -4.69
C LYS A 99 14.73 -26.55 -4.83
N ARG A 100 14.28 -25.83 -5.87
CA ARG A 100 14.58 -24.41 -6.08
C ARG A 100 14.02 -23.55 -4.95
N ALA A 101 12.78 -23.79 -4.52
CA ALA A 101 12.17 -23.08 -3.40
C ALA A 101 12.97 -23.29 -2.12
N ARG A 102 13.39 -24.53 -1.80
CA ARG A 102 14.26 -24.82 -0.65
C ARG A 102 15.59 -24.08 -0.74
N GLN A 103 16.21 -24.04 -1.92
CA GLN A 103 17.46 -23.33 -2.13
C GLN A 103 17.29 -21.82 -1.90
N ILE A 104 16.25 -21.21 -2.48
CA ILE A 104 15.92 -19.80 -2.27
C ILE A 104 15.67 -19.56 -0.77
N LEU A 105 14.86 -20.38 -0.11
CA LEU A 105 14.56 -20.25 1.33
C LEU A 105 15.79 -20.43 2.23
N SER A 106 16.79 -21.17 1.78
CA SER A 106 18.04 -21.41 2.52
C SER A 106 19.11 -20.32 2.36
N ASP A 107 19.01 -19.49 1.32
CA ASP A 107 19.99 -18.42 1.01
C ASP A 107 19.35 -17.03 1.17
N PRO A 108 19.78 -16.25 2.19
CA PRO A 108 19.23 -14.92 2.46
C PRO A 108 19.34 -13.92 1.30
N GLU A 109 20.41 -13.98 0.49
CA GLU A 109 20.59 -13.08 -0.65
C GLU A 109 19.67 -13.47 -1.82
N LEU A 110 19.56 -14.77 -2.11
CA LEU A 110 18.66 -15.26 -3.16
C LEU A 110 17.20 -14.98 -2.83
N LEU A 111 16.81 -15.15 -1.57
CA LEU A 111 15.47 -14.84 -1.11
C LEU A 111 15.17 -13.35 -1.13
N ARG A 112 16.12 -12.50 -0.70
CA ARG A 112 15.99 -11.03 -0.83
C ARG A 112 15.73 -10.64 -2.28
N LYS A 113 16.52 -11.17 -3.22
CA LYS A 113 16.31 -10.95 -4.66
C LYS A 113 14.96 -11.46 -5.14
N TYR A 114 14.53 -12.64 -4.70
CA TYR A 114 13.22 -13.19 -5.03
C TYR A 114 12.08 -12.28 -4.54
N MET A 115 12.11 -11.82 -3.29
CA MET A 115 11.06 -10.96 -2.73
C MET A 115 11.04 -9.58 -3.36
N GLN A 116 12.21 -8.98 -3.61
CA GLN A 116 12.30 -7.75 -4.39
C GLN A 116 11.71 -7.93 -5.80
N SER A 117 11.88 -9.12 -6.40
CA SER A 117 11.24 -9.45 -7.68
C SER A 117 9.72 -9.57 -7.55
N GLN A 118 9.19 -10.10 -6.45
CA GLN A 118 7.73 -10.19 -6.18
C GLN A 118 7.10 -8.82 -5.94
N LEU A 119 7.76 -7.95 -5.17
CA LEU A 119 7.32 -6.58 -4.97
C LEU A 119 7.31 -5.83 -6.31
N LYS A 120 8.40 -5.96 -7.08
CA LYS A 120 8.51 -5.35 -8.41
C LYS A 120 7.44 -5.87 -9.37
N SER A 121 7.19 -7.18 -9.43
CA SER A 121 6.15 -7.75 -10.29
C SER A 121 4.76 -7.30 -9.86
N THR A 122 4.51 -7.17 -8.55
CA THR A 122 3.26 -6.64 -8.03
C THR A 122 3.03 -5.21 -8.49
N LEU A 123 4.03 -4.33 -8.30
CA LEU A 123 3.94 -2.92 -8.68
C LEU A 123 3.90 -2.72 -10.21
N GLN A 124 4.48 -3.62 -11.00
CA GLN A 124 4.37 -3.57 -12.46
C GLN A 124 2.93 -3.76 -12.98
N THR A 125 2.05 -4.36 -12.17
CA THR A 125 0.64 -4.53 -12.53
C THR A 125 -0.26 -3.38 -12.06
N THR A 126 0.31 -2.32 -11.48
CA THR A 126 -0.42 -1.11 -11.04
C THR A 126 -1.07 -0.42 -12.25
N ARG A 127 -2.36 -0.09 -12.11
CA ARG A 127 -3.08 0.67 -13.15
C ARG A 127 -2.73 2.15 -13.01
N SER A 128 -2.34 2.79 -14.10
CA SER A 128 -1.80 4.15 -14.10
C SER A 128 -2.33 5.03 -15.24
N SER A 129 -3.49 4.66 -15.80
CA SER A 129 -4.14 5.48 -16.82
C SER A 129 -4.57 6.80 -16.20
N LEU A 130 -3.85 7.88 -16.50
CA LEU A 130 -4.18 9.23 -16.04
C LEU A 130 -4.89 10.02 -17.12
N THR A 131 -5.86 10.82 -16.69
CA THR A 131 -6.48 11.85 -17.53
C THR A 131 -6.47 13.19 -16.80
N LYS A 132 -6.56 14.29 -17.55
CA LYS A 132 -6.76 15.61 -16.95
C LYS A 132 -8.09 15.65 -16.21
N SER A 133 -8.10 16.30 -15.07
CA SER A 133 -9.29 16.50 -14.25
C SER A 133 -9.65 17.98 -14.16
N ASP A 134 -10.94 18.26 -14.11
CA ASP A 134 -11.54 19.56 -13.82
C ASP A 134 -11.99 19.67 -12.34
N ALA A 135 -11.61 18.70 -11.50
CA ALA A 135 -11.90 18.73 -10.08
C ALA A 135 -11.39 20.02 -9.44
N ARG A 136 -12.23 20.61 -8.58
CA ARG A 136 -11.89 21.82 -7.84
C ARG A 136 -10.71 21.54 -6.91
N SER A 137 -9.73 22.43 -6.91
CA SER A 137 -8.65 22.39 -5.93
C SER A 137 -9.14 22.83 -4.55
N GLY A 138 -8.74 22.08 -3.53
CA GLY A 138 -8.88 22.44 -2.13
C GLY A 138 -7.95 23.59 -1.75
N LYS A 139 -8.19 24.16 -0.57
CA LYS A 139 -7.45 25.34 -0.09
C LYS A 139 -5.97 25.03 0.19
N TYR A 140 -5.68 23.80 0.61
CA TYR A 140 -4.37 23.41 1.11
C TYR A 140 -3.60 22.45 0.19
N ASP A 141 -4.15 22.10 -0.97
CA ASP A 141 -3.51 21.22 -1.95
C ASP A 141 -2.11 21.70 -2.34
N ASP A 142 -1.94 23.01 -2.59
CA ASP A 142 -0.65 23.54 -3.03
C ASP A 142 0.38 23.57 -1.90
N VAL A 143 -0.09 23.69 -0.65
CA VAL A 143 0.75 23.56 0.55
C VAL A 143 1.25 22.13 0.68
N LEU A 144 0.35 21.15 0.54
CA LEU A 144 0.69 19.73 0.53
C LEU A 144 1.65 19.40 -0.61
N LEU A 145 1.33 19.82 -1.83
CA LEU A 145 2.11 19.61 -3.05
C LEU A 145 3.55 20.08 -2.86
N ASN A 146 3.73 21.29 -2.32
CA ASN A 146 5.06 21.85 -2.06
C ASN A 146 5.79 21.11 -0.95
N ALA A 147 5.09 20.66 0.10
CA ALA A 147 5.69 19.91 1.19
C ALA A 147 6.27 18.56 0.71
N VAL A 148 5.55 17.82 -0.14
CA VAL A 148 6.00 16.50 -0.62
C VAL A 148 6.95 16.57 -1.83
N ARG A 149 6.95 17.66 -2.59
CA ARG A 149 7.90 17.90 -3.71
C ARG A 149 9.37 17.86 -3.30
N ALA A 150 9.68 18.11 -2.03
CA ALA A 150 11.04 18.04 -1.52
C ALA A 150 11.60 16.61 -1.45
N ILE A 151 10.76 15.58 -1.56
CA ILE A 151 11.16 14.18 -1.47
C ILE A 151 11.83 13.74 -2.79
N PRO A 152 13.11 13.31 -2.77
CA PRO A 152 13.85 12.96 -3.97
C PRO A 152 13.33 11.66 -4.60
N GLY A 153 13.54 11.52 -5.92
CA GLY A 153 13.15 10.31 -6.66
C GLY A 153 11.64 10.17 -6.91
N CYS A 154 10.85 11.16 -6.51
CA CYS A 154 9.41 11.18 -6.66
C CYS A 154 8.99 12.19 -7.74
N LEU A 155 8.08 11.80 -8.62
CA LEU A 155 7.33 12.71 -9.48
C LEU A 155 6.05 13.11 -8.74
N VAL A 156 5.91 14.40 -8.45
CA VAL A 156 4.74 14.93 -7.75
C VAL A 156 3.88 15.74 -8.71
N LYS A 157 2.59 15.42 -8.79
CA LYS A 157 1.64 16.01 -9.73
C LYS A 157 0.32 16.41 -9.05
N LYS A 158 -0.45 17.26 -9.73
CA LYS A 158 -1.81 17.68 -9.38
C LYS A 158 -2.59 17.94 -10.68
N GLY A 159 -3.92 17.83 -10.63
CA GLY A 159 -4.81 18.11 -11.78
C GLY A 159 -4.94 16.97 -12.79
N GLU A 160 -4.43 15.80 -12.44
CA GLU A 160 -4.66 14.54 -13.17
C GLU A 160 -5.40 13.57 -12.24
N GLY A 161 -6.23 12.70 -12.80
CA GLY A 161 -6.95 11.67 -12.06
C GLY A 161 -6.80 10.29 -12.70
N LEU A 162 -6.97 9.26 -11.88
CA LEU A 162 -7.01 7.88 -12.30
C LEU A 162 -8.28 7.63 -13.13
N ASN A 163 -8.09 7.34 -14.40
CA ASN A 163 -9.16 7.10 -15.36
C ASN A 163 -9.58 5.62 -15.35
N LEU A 164 -10.76 5.36 -14.79
CA LEU A 164 -11.43 4.05 -14.81
C LEU A 164 -12.78 4.18 -15.54
N SER A 165 -13.88 3.73 -14.93
CA SER A 165 -15.25 4.05 -15.38
C SER A 165 -15.61 5.51 -15.08
N TYR A 166 -14.93 6.11 -14.10
CA TYR A 166 -15.00 7.51 -13.70
C TYR A 166 -13.58 8.00 -13.41
N THR A 167 -13.36 9.31 -13.45
CA THR A 167 -12.06 9.91 -13.12
C THR A 167 -11.97 10.22 -11.63
N PHE A 168 -11.19 9.44 -10.90
CA PHE A 168 -10.92 9.68 -9.49
C PHE A 168 -9.69 10.57 -9.37
N THR A 169 -9.84 11.77 -8.81
CA THR A 169 -8.81 12.80 -8.85
C THR A 169 -8.23 13.05 -7.46
N PRO A 170 -7.00 12.58 -7.18
CA PRO A 170 -6.26 12.94 -5.98
C PRO A 170 -6.02 14.44 -5.87
N ASP A 171 -5.94 14.95 -4.64
CA ASP A 171 -5.44 16.32 -4.42
C ASP A 171 -3.96 16.44 -4.85
N VAL A 172 -3.16 15.43 -4.50
CA VAL A 172 -1.77 15.29 -4.94
C VAL A 172 -1.46 13.83 -5.31
N ILE A 173 -0.83 13.65 -6.47
CA ILE A 173 -0.29 12.36 -6.91
C ILE A 173 1.21 12.34 -6.62
N LEU A 174 1.69 11.30 -5.95
CA LEU A 174 3.11 10.99 -5.86
C LEU A 174 3.39 9.67 -6.59
N HIS A 175 4.31 9.70 -7.55
CA HIS A 175 4.70 8.55 -8.35
C HIS A 175 6.22 8.33 -8.26
N ILE A 176 6.64 7.08 -8.05
CA ILE A 176 8.04 6.67 -8.07
C ILE A 176 8.26 5.79 -9.31
N PRO A 177 8.80 6.35 -10.41
CA PRO A 177 8.88 5.65 -11.69
C PRO A 177 9.73 4.37 -11.65
N SER A 178 10.80 4.37 -10.85
CA SER A 178 11.71 3.22 -10.72
C SER A 178 11.01 1.97 -10.16
N LEU A 179 9.92 2.16 -9.41
CA LEU A 179 9.13 1.11 -8.78
C LEU A 179 7.77 0.91 -9.45
N ASN A 180 7.30 1.85 -10.28
CA ASN A 180 5.90 1.98 -10.68
C ASN A 180 4.96 2.03 -9.44
N LEU A 181 5.41 2.72 -8.39
CA LEU A 181 4.64 2.91 -7.17
C LEU A 181 3.88 4.24 -7.24
N TRP A 182 2.57 4.17 -7.04
CA TRP A 182 1.66 5.31 -7.09
C TRP A 182 1.01 5.53 -5.74
N ILE A 183 0.92 6.78 -5.31
CA ILE A 183 0.33 7.20 -4.05
C ILE A 183 -0.67 8.33 -4.31
N ASP A 184 -1.90 8.11 -3.87
CA ASP A 184 -2.97 9.09 -3.73
C ASP A 184 -2.80 9.79 -2.38
N ILE A 185 -2.59 11.12 -2.39
CA ILE A 185 -2.39 11.93 -1.20
C ILE A 185 -3.50 12.98 -1.14
N GLU A 186 -4.30 12.93 -0.07
CA GLU A 186 -5.56 13.66 0.06
C GLU A 186 -5.56 14.59 1.28
N VAL A 187 -6.30 15.69 1.16
CA VAL A 187 -6.57 16.66 2.23
C VAL A 187 -8.06 16.65 2.54
N ASP A 188 -8.42 15.99 3.63
CA ASP A 188 -9.81 15.86 4.04
C ASP A 188 -10.26 17.12 4.77
N GLU A 189 -11.17 17.85 4.13
CA GLU A 189 -11.83 19.01 4.68
C GLU A 189 -13.17 18.58 5.30
N PRO A 190 -13.53 19.08 6.49
CA PRO A 190 -14.73 18.60 7.16
C PRO A 190 -16.01 18.99 6.41
N TRP A 191 -16.04 20.18 5.80
CA TRP A 191 -17.18 20.68 5.06
C TRP A 191 -16.74 21.72 4.02
N PHE A 192 -17.65 22.10 3.12
CA PHE A 192 -17.55 23.31 2.32
C PHE A 192 -18.77 24.20 2.55
N LEU A 193 -18.67 25.48 2.17
CA LEU A 193 -19.84 26.35 2.10
C LEU A 193 -20.49 26.17 0.74
N SER A 194 -21.75 25.76 0.73
CA SER A 194 -22.56 25.76 -0.47
C SER A 194 -22.88 27.19 -0.92
N ASP A 195 -23.44 27.33 -2.11
CA ASP A 195 -23.80 28.63 -2.68
C ASP A 195 -24.83 29.39 -1.82
N SER A 196 -25.59 28.68 -0.98
CA SER A 196 -26.52 29.26 -0.01
C SER A 196 -25.84 29.68 1.31
N GLY A 197 -24.53 29.48 1.45
CA GLY A 197 -23.76 29.78 2.65
C GLY A 197 -23.90 28.73 3.75
N GLN A 198 -24.51 27.58 3.48
CA GLN A 198 -24.66 26.49 4.44
C GLN A 198 -23.44 25.58 4.41
N LYS A 199 -23.06 25.05 5.59
CA LYS A 199 -22.02 24.03 5.68
C LYS A 199 -22.55 22.70 5.16
N GLU A 200 -21.80 22.08 4.27
CA GLU A 200 -22.09 20.74 3.74
C GLU A 200 -20.89 19.83 3.97
N PRO A 201 -21.03 18.72 4.75
CA PRO A 201 -19.94 17.77 4.97
C PRO A 201 -19.54 17.07 3.68
N ILE A 202 -18.24 17.03 3.38
CA ILE A 202 -17.70 16.46 2.13
C ILE A 202 -16.82 15.24 2.35
N HIS A 203 -16.02 15.25 3.40
CA HIS A 203 -15.24 14.10 3.85
C HIS A 203 -15.73 13.73 5.24
N TYR A 204 -16.00 12.45 5.47
CA TYR A 204 -16.35 11.90 6.80
C TYR A 204 -16.25 10.37 6.76
N ILE A 205 -16.27 9.73 7.93
CA ILE A 205 -16.20 8.27 8.03
C ILE A 205 -17.29 7.61 7.17
N GLY A 206 -16.88 6.73 6.24
CA GLY A 206 -17.78 6.01 5.32
C GLY A 206 -18.02 6.71 3.98
N LYS A 207 -17.78 8.02 3.85
CA LYS A 207 -18.09 8.79 2.63
C LYS A 207 -17.16 8.45 1.47
N ASP A 208 -15.86 8.37 1.75
CA ASP A 208 -14.82 8.20 0.74
C ASP A 208 -14.43 6.73 0.49
N ASP A 209 -15.06 5.76 1.17
CA ASP A 209 -14.66 4.35 1.12
C ASP A 209 -14.75 3.75 -0.29
N TYR A 210 -15.76 4.13 -1.08
CA TYR A 210 -15.85 3.70 -2.48
C TYR A 210 -14.71 4.26 -3.34
N ARG A 211 -14.36 5.55 -3.14
CA ARG A 211 -13.25 6.22 -3.84
C ARG A 211 -11.92 5.57 -3.48
N ASP A 212 -11.67 5.39 -2.19
CA ASP A 212 -10.48 4.71 -1.67
C ASP A 212 -10.33 3.30 -2.27
N GLN A 213 -11.44 2.56 -2.40
CA GLN A 213 -11.43 1.23 -3.00
C GLN A 213 -10.97 1.24 -4.47
N GLN A 214 -11.27 2.28 -5.24
CA GLN A 214 -10.83 2.36 -6.63
C GLN A 214 -9.31 2.50 -6.76
N PHE A 215 -8.70 3.33 -5.90
CA PHE A 215 -7.25 3.44 -5.80
C PHE A 215 -6.62 2.15 -5.28
N TYR A 216 -7.22 1.55 -4.25
CA TYR A 216 -6.79 0.27 -3.70
C TYR A 216 -6.75 -0.84 -4.76
N ASP A 217 -7.82 -0.98 -5.55
CA ASP A 217 -7.93 -1.97 -6.64
C ASP A 217 -6.97 -1.68 -7.79
N ALA A 218 -6.64 -0.40 -8.01
CA ALA A 218 -5.61 0.04 -8.94
C ALA A 218 -4.18 -0.19 -8.44
N ARG A 219 -4.01 -0.65 -7.18
CA ARG A 219 -2.74 -0.83 -6.46
C ARG A 219 -2.03 0.47 -6.11
N TRP A 220 -2.79 1.55 -5.96
CA TRP A 220 -2.28 2.80 -5.40
C TRP A 220 -2.32 2.72 -3.87
N ILE A 221 -1.33 3.30 -3.21
CA ILE A 221 -1.41 3.56 -1.76
C ILE A 221 -2.22 4.82 -1.57
N VAL A 222 -3.14 4.84 -0.59
CA VAL A 222 -3.89 6.04 -0.23
C VAL A 222 -3.36 6.55 1.11
N ILE A 223 -3.10 7.86 1.19
CA ILE A 223 -2.84 8.56 2.46
C ILE A 223 -3.70 9.82 2.51
N ARG A 224 -4.54 9.91 3.54
CA ARG A 224 -5.43 11.05 3.77
C ARG A 224 -5.01 11.79 5.02
N PHE A 225 -4.83 13.10 4.94
CA PHE A 225 -4.56 13.98 6.07
C PHE A 225 -5.80 14.82 6.38
N ALA A 226 -5.99 15.22 7.64
CA ALA A 226 -6.96 16.27 7.94
C ALA A 226 -6.47 17.62 7.40
N GLU A 227 -7.38 18.50 6.96
CA GLU A 227 -7.07 19.88 6.58
C GLU A 227 -6.18 20.58 7.64
N GLU A 228 -6.51 20.39 8.93
CA GLU A 228 -5.74 20.93 10.05
C GLU A 228 -4.27 20.49 10.06
N GLN A 229 -3.98 19.24 9.70
CA GLN A 229 -2.63 18.70 9.70
C GLN A 229 -1.79 19.39 8.63
N ILE A 230 -2.34 19.60 7.43
CA ILE A 230 -1.65 20.34 6.37
C ILE A 230 -1.52 21.81 6.72
N ALA A 231 -2.56 22.43 7.29
CA ALA A 231 -2.55 23.84 7.67
C ALA A 231 -1.52 24.16 8.75
N LYS A 232 -1.37 23.30 9.76
CA LYS A 232 -0.52 23.56 10.93
C LYS A 232 0.85 22.88 10.90
N GLN A 233 0.96 21.72 10.24
CA GLN A 233 2.12 20.83 10.32
C GLN A 233 2.54 20.25 8.96
N PRO A 234 2.64 21.03 7.86
CA PRO A 234 2.86 20.51 6.52
C PRO A 234 4.19 19.73 6.39
N ALA A 235 5.25 20.17 7.08
CA ALA A 235 6.53 19.46 7.10
C ALA A 235 6.42 18.08 7.77
N SER A 236 5.62 17.96 8.84
CA SER A 236 5.37 16.68 9.49
C SER A 236 4.52 15.74 8.63
N CYS A 237 3.61 16.27 7.82
CA CYS A 237 2.88 15.49 6.81
C CYS A 237 3.83 14.92 5.73
N ALA A 238 4.76 15.75 5.23
CA ALA A 238 5.79 15.28 4.30
C ALA A 238 6.75 14.25 4.94
N LYS A 239 7.09 14.42 6.22
CA LYS A 239 7.85 13.41 6.99
C LYS A 239 7.08 12.08 7.04
N GLU A 240 5.77 12.10 7.22
CA GLU A 240 4.95 10.89 7.27
C GLU A 240 4.91 10.17 5.91
N VAL A 241 4.82 10.91 4.81
CA VAL A 241 5.00 10.36 3.46
C VAL A 241 6.40 9.74 3.31
N ALA A 242 7.45 10.41 3.77
CA ALA A 242 8.81 9.87 3.73
C ALA A 242 8.97 8.58 4.56
N LYS A 243 8.33 8.47 5.72
CA LYS A 243 8.29 7.23 6.51
C LYS A 243 7.62 6.10 5.74
N LEU A 244 6.47 6.36 5.11
CA LEU A 244 5.77 5.40 4.26
C LEU A 244 6.67 4.92 3.10
N LEU A 245 7.40 5.85 2.46
CA LEU A 245 8.32 5.53 1.36
C LEU A 245 9.53 4.69 1.78
N SER A 246 9.94 4.76 3.04
CA SER A 246 11.02 3.92 3.57
C SER A 246 10.70 2.42 3.51
N LEU A 247 9.40 2.05 3.48
CA LEU A 247 8.96 0.67 3.24
C LEU A 247 9.45 0.12 1.89
N PHE A 248 9.70 1.00 0.92
CA PHE A 248 10.09 0.68 -0.44
C PHE A 248 11.55 0.98 -0.73
N ASN A 249 12.37 1.11 0.33
CA ASN A 249 13.78 1.50 0.25
C ASN A 249 14.02 2.88 -0.40
N VAL A 250 13.02 3.76 -0.35
CA VAL A 250 13.14 5.17 -0.74
C VAL A 250 13.35 5.97 0.55
N ASP A 251 14.60 6.08 0.99
CA ASP A 251 14.94 6.75 2.24
C ASP A 251 15.13 8.25 2.05
N ALA A 252 14.16 9.02 2.54
CA ALA A 252 14.22 10.48 2.64
C ALA A 252 14.29 10.98 4.10
N SER A 253 14.58 10.08 5.06
CA SER A 253 14.58 10.38 6.50
C SER A 253 15.52 11.53 6.88
N GLN A 254 16.65 11.65 6.18
CA GLN A 254 17.63 12.70 6.41
C GLN A 254 17.05 14.12 6.21
N LEU A 255 16.06 14.29 5.34
CA LEU A 255 15.41 15.59 5.09
C LEU A 255 14.53 16.06 6.25
N PHE A 256 14.14 15.14 7.14
CA PHE A 256 13.13 15.40 8.17
C PHE A 256 13.64 15.09 9.60
N GLN A 257 14.96 15.04 9.80
CA GLN A 257 15.56 14.71 11.10
C GLN A 257 15.12 15.64 12.23
N THR A 258 15.03 16.93 11.94
CA THR A 258 14.62 17.97 12.90
C THR A 258 13.12 18.21 12.91
N THR A 259 12.37 17.54 12.03
CA THR A 259 10.92 17.72 11.90
C THR A 259 10.20 16.87 12.95
N PRO A 260 9.30 17.45 13.77
CA PRO A 260 8.55 16.69 14.75
C PRO A 260 7.63 15.67 14.09
N ASP A 261 7.26 14.62 14.82
CA ASP A 261 6.26 13.66 14.35
C ASP A 261 4.90 14.32 14.22
N LEU A 262 4.14 13.90 13.20
CA LEU A 262 2.82 14.41 12.94
C LEU A 262 1.87 14.03 14.07
N LYS A 263 1.17 15.02 14.63
CA LYS A 263 0.13 14.74 15.62
C LYS A 263 -1.10 14.13 14.94
N PRO A 264 -1.62 13.00 15.44
CA PRO A 264 -2.85 12.42 14.90
C PRO A 264 -4.05 13.32 15.22
N VAL A 265 -5.05 13.28 14.35
CA VAL A 265 -6.31 14.04 14.50
C VAL A 265 -7.48 13.07 14.41
N GLU A 266 -8.50 13.20 15.25
CA GLU A 266 -9.69 12.35 15.14
C GLU A 266 -10.43 12.58 13.82
N ARG A 267 -10.80 11.50 13.16
CA ARG A 267 -11.72 11.51 12.02
C ARG A 267 -13.11 11.84 12.52
N TRP A 268 -13.83 12.59 11.71
CA TRP A 268 -15.18 13.05 12.02
C TRP A 268 -16.24 12.24 11.27
N ASN A 269 -17.41 12.13 11.88
CA ASN A 269 -18.62 11.64 11.22
C ASN A 269 -19.36 12.83 10.58
N TYR A 270 -20.55 12.59 10.04
CA TYR A 270 -21.32 13.62 9.38
C TYR A 270 -21.66 14.80 10.31
N GLU A 271 -22.10 14.49 11.54
CA GLU A 271 -22.53 15.47 12.52
C GLU A 271 -21.35 16.32 13.04
N THR A 272 -20.26 15.66 13.44
CA THR A 272 -19.10 16.36 13.99
C THR A 272 -18.39 17.20 12.94
N ALA A 273 -18.45 16.82 11.67
CA ALA A 273 -17.96 17.64 10.58
C ALA A 273 -18.55 19.06 10.61
N LEU A 274 -19.87 19.19 10.79
CA LEU A 274 -20.57 20.48 10.78
C LEU A 274 -20.12 21.41 11.92
N GLU A 275 -19.71 20.84 13.04
CA GLU A 275 -19.24 21.57 14.23
C GLU A 275 -17.80 22.04 14.09
N MET A 276 -17.01 21.42 13.21
CA MET A 276 -15.61 21.76 13.04
C MET A 276 -15.40 23.15 12.43
N HIS A 277 -14.29 23.77 12.84
CA HIS A 277 -13.74 24.94 12.19
C HIS A 277 -12.81 24.51 11.05
N ARG A 278 -12.90 25.20 9.91
CA ARG A 278 -11.90 25.11 8.85
C ARG A 278 -10.74 26.04 9.15
N TYR A 279 -9.57 25.68 8.63
CA TYR A 279 -8.35 26.47 8.73
C TYR A 279 -8.19 27.36 7.50
#